data_AF-A0A5C7Z2V7-F1
#
_entry.id   AF-A0A5C7Z2V7-F1
#
_cell.length_a   1.000
_cell.length_b   1.000
_cell.length_c   1.000
_cell.angle_alpha   90.00
_cell.angle_beta   90.00
_cell.angle_gamma   90.00
#
_symmetry.space_group_name_H-M   'P 1'
#
loop_
_entity.id
_entity.type
_entity.pdbx_description
1 polymer ?
#
loop_
_entity_poly.entity_id
_entity_poly.type
_entity_poly.pdbx_seq_one_letter_code
_entity_poly.pdbx_strand_id
1 'polypeptide(L)'
;MIKRLTLLILLIGAFSTQLLAQESGLQENVSFDPSFWAQELKLDAEQRTKIEVINAEFYEQLKNRPSLTQLQTYLQERQELILDTFHARQKRKWEKIVSSL
;
A
#
# COMPACT_ATOMS: atom_id res chain seq x y z
N MET A 1 50.98 9.59 27.48
CA MET A 1 49.53 9.60 27.77
C MET A 1 48.62 9.51 26.52
N ILE A 2 49.10 8.97 25.38
CA ILE A 2 48.34 8.98 24.11
C ILE A 2 47.69 7.62 23.77
N LYS A 3 47.94 6.56 24.53
CA LYS A 3 47.43 5.21 24.23
C LYS A 3 46.06 4.87 24.84
N ARG A 4 45.48 5.75 25.67
CA ARG A 4 44.16 5.52 26.30
C ARG A 4 43.00 6.19 25.57
N LEU A 5 43.28 7.12 24.65
CA LEU A 5 42.26 7.87 23.94
C LEU A 5 41.70 7.13 22.72
N THR A 6 42.46 6.18 22.15
CA THR A 6 42.07 5.40 20.97
C THR A 6 41.03 4.32 21.26
N LEU A 7 40.87 3.90 22.51
CA LEU A 7 39.90 2.86 22.87
C LEU A 7 38.46 3.39 22.97
N LEU A 8 38.29 4.68 23.27
CA LEU A 8 36.96 5.28 23.49
C LEU A 8 36.23 5.59 22.17
N ILE A 9 36.98 5.86 21.10
CA ILE A 9 36.42 6.18 19.77
C ILE A 9 35.88 4.91 19.08
N LEU A 10 36.44 3.74 19.40
CA LEU A 10 36.05 2.48 18.78
C LEU A 10 34.75 1.88 19.35
N LEU A 11 34.32 2.33 20.53
CA LEU A 11 33.10 1.86 21.20
C LEU A 11 31.83 2.63 20.80
N ILE A 12 31.97 3.83 20.22
CA ILE A 12 30.82 4.64 19.78
C ILE A 12 30.34 4.23 18.38
N GLY A 13 31.18 3.56 17.59
CA GLY A 13 30.83 3.10 16.24
C GLY A 13 29.92 1.86 16.16
N ALA A 14 29.69 1.17 17.28
CA ALA A 14 28.94 -0.09 17.28
C ALA A 14 27.45 0.04 17.63
N PHE A 15 26.97 1.23 18.01
CA PHE A 15 25.58 1.43 18.47
C PHE A 15 24.63 2.07 17.45
N SER A 16 25.10 2.39 16.25
CA SER A 16 24.28 3.13 15.26
C SER A 16 23.40 2.25 14.35
N THR A 17 23.41 0.92 14.49
CA THR A 17 22.71 0.04 13.53
C THR A 17 21.34 -0.48 13.98
N GLN A 18 20.83 -0.08 15.15
CA GLN A 18 19.52 -0.56 15.63
C GLN A 18 18.36 0.44 15.49
N LEU A 19 18.59 1.64 14.95
CA LEU A 19 17.55 2.68 14.84
C LEU A 19 16.92 2.83 13.44
N LEU A 20 16.97 1.77 12.61
CA LEU A 20 16.43 1.75 11.24
C LEU A 20 15.54 0.54 10.94
N ALA A 21 15.06 -0.17 11.97
CA ALA A 21 14.27 -1.40 11.83
C ALA A 21 12.80 -1.26 12.25
N GLN A 22 12.28 -0.04 12.44
CA GLN A 22 10.91 0.15 12.93
C GLN A 22 10.17 1.32 12.26
N GLU A 23 10.21 1.37 10.92
CA GLU A 23 9.31 2.23 10.12
C GLU A 23 8.61 1.46 8.99
N SER A 24 8.47 0.13 9.11
CA SER A 24 7.74 -0.68 8.12
C SER A 24 6.36 -1.15 8.59
N GLY A 25 5.88 -0.67 9.75
CA GLY A 25 4.66 -1.17 10.40
C GLY A 25 3.39 -0.32 10.23
N LEU A 26 3.49 0.86 9.64
CA LEU A 26 2.36 1.78 9.42
C LEU A 26 2.49 2.43 8.04
N GLN A 27 2.77 1.65 7.01
CA GLN A 27 2.31 2.08 5.70
C GLN A 27 0.79 1.90 5.76
N GLU A 28 0.09 2.96 6.18
CA GLU A 28 -1.34 3.10 5.97
C GLU A 28 -1.51 2.87 4.47
N ASN A 29 -1.85 1.64 4.10
CA ASN A 29 -1.94 1.21 2.71
C ASN A 29 -3.24 1.86 2.23
N VAL A 30 -3.14 3.15 1.91
CA VAL A 30 -4.25 3.93 1.40
C VAL A 30 -4.74 3.14 0.20
N SER A 31 -5.92 2.54 0.31
CA SER A 31 -6.52 1.75 -0.75
C SER A 31 -6.94 2.72 -1.85
N PHE A 32 -5.98 3.08 -2.69
CA PHE A 32 -6.21 3.99 -3.78
C PHE A 32 -7.09 3.32 -4.83
N ASP A 33 -8.03 4.08 -5.40
CA ASP A 33 -8.83 3.60 -6.52
C ASP A 33 -7.98 3.53 -7.78
N PRO A 34 -7.79 2.34 -8.38
CA PRO A 34 -6.97 2.22 -9.57
C PRO A 34 -7.53 2.94 -10.80
N SER A 35 -8.81 3.33 -10.78
CA SER A 35 -9.43 4.18 -11.80
C SER A 35 -8.68 5.50 -11.98
N PHE A 36 -8.02 6.01 -10.94
CA PHE A 36 -7.17 7.18 -11.03
C PHE A 36 -5.99 6.98 -12.02
N TRP A 37 -5.44 5.76 -12.06
CA TRP A 37 -4.36 5.36 -12.99
C TRP A 37 -4.88 4.62 -14.21
N ALA A 38 -6.13 4.86 -14.62
CA ALA A 38 -6.72 4.13 -15.75
C ALA A 38 -5.90 4.27 -17.05
N GLN A 39 -5.27 5.43 -17.26
CA GLN A 39 -4.40 5.66 -18.43
C GLN A 39 -3.09 4.88 -18.32
N GLU A 40 -2.44 4.89 -17.17
CA GLU A 40 -1.19 4.19 -16.92
C GLU A 40 -1.41 2.68 -16.97
N LEU A 41 -2.46 2.18 -16.33
CA LEU A 41 -2.84 0.77 -16.35
C LEU A 41 -3.42 0.35 -17.70
N LYS A 42 -3.72 1.31 -18.59
CA LYS A 42 -4.38 1.07 -19.89
C LYS A 42 -5.62 0.22 -19.73
N LEU A 43 -6.45 0.54 -18.75
CA LEU A 43 -7.70 -0.19 -18.49
C LEU A 43 -8.60 -0.03 -19.71
N ASP A 44 -9.13 -1.13 -20.24
CA ASP A 44 -10.11 -1.07 -21.31
C ASP A 44 -11.50 -0.66 -20.79
N ALA A 45 -12.46 -0.52 -21.70
CA ALA A 45 -13.81 -0.09 -21.34
C ALA A 45 -14.53 -1.10 -20.43
N GLU A 46 -14.31 -2.40 -20.63
CA GLU A 46 -14.92 -3.46 -19.84
C GLU A 46 -14.36 -3.45 -18.42
N GLN A 47 -13.05 -3.35 -18.27
CA GLN A 47 -12.36 -3.25 -16.99
C GLN A 47 -12.83 -2.02 -16.21
N ARG A 48 -12.92 -0.84 -16.86
CA ARG A 48 -13.42 0.37 -16.21
C ARG A 48 -14.86 0.20 -15.73
N THR A 49 -15.73 -0.34 -16.58
CA THR A 49 -17.14 -0.58 -16.22
C THR A 49 -17.25 -1.53 -15.02
N LYS A 50 -16.44 -2.60 -14.99
CA LYS A 50 -16.42 -3.53 -13.85
C LYS A 50 -15.97 -2.86 -12.56
N ILE A 51 -14.94 -2.03 -12.61
CA ILE A 51 -14.43 -1.30 -11.44
C ILE A 51 -15.46 -0.29 -10.94
N GLU A 52 -16.16 0.41 -11.83
CA GLU A 52 -17.26 1.31 -11.47
C GLU A 52 -18.38 0.58 -10.72
N VAL A 53 -18.76 -0.63 -11.17
CA VAL A 53 -19.76 -1.47 -10.48
C VAL A 53 -19.28 -1.87 -9.08
N ILE A 54 -18.05 -2.38 -8.96
CA ILE A 54 -17.46 -2.78 -7.67
C ILE A 54 -17.42 -1.58 -6.70
N ASN A 55 -17.06 -0.40 -7.19
CA ASN A 55 -17.05 0.83 -6.40
C ASN A 55 -18.46 1.24 -5.95
N ALA A 56 -19.44 1.17 -6.84
CA ALA A 56 -20.83 1.49 -6.51
C ALA A 56 -21.35 0.58 -5.39
N GLU A 57 -21.11 -0.73 -5.47
CA GLU A 57 -21.48 -1.70 -4.45
C GLU A 57 -20.81 -1.39 -3.10
N PHE A 58 -19.50 -1.10 -3.11
CA PHE A 58 -18.79 -0.67 -1.91
C PHE A 58 -19.41 0.58 -1.28
N TYR A 59 -19.75 1.60 -2.08
CA TYR A 59 -20.36 2.82 -1.55
C TYR A 59 -21.76 2.58 -0.98
N GLU A 60 -22.55 1.65 -1.52
CA GLU A 60 -23.80 1.23 -0.91
C GLU A 60 -23.58 0.60 0.47
N GLN A 61 -22.53 -0.23 0.63
CA GLN A 61 -22.17 -0.80 1.93
C GLN A 61 -21.82 0.29 2.96
N LEU A 62 -21.16 1.38 2.54
CA LEU A 62 -20.81 2.50 3.43
C LEU A 62 -22.03 3.24 3.98
N LYS A 63 -23.17 3.26 3.26
CA LYS A 63 -24.39 3.94 3.73
C LYS A 63 -24.93 3.36 5.03
N ASN A 64 -24.62 2.09 5.31
CA ASN A 64 -25.01 1.40 6.54
C ASN A 64 -24.16 1.81 7.76
N ARG A 65 -23.21 2.74 7.60
CA ARG A 65 -22.29 3.22 8.65
C ARG A 65 -21.59 2.04 9.35
N PRO A 66 -20.80 1.26 8.60
CA PRO A 66 -20.12 0.09 9.15
C PRO A 66 -19.22 0.47 10.32
N SER A 67 -19.06 -0.46 11.26
CA SER A 67 -17.98 -0.38 12.25
C SER A 67 -16.61 -0.35 11.56
N LEU A 68 -15.58 0.09 12.28
CA LEU A 68 -14.21 0.16 11.75
C LEU A 68 -13.74 -1.19 11.19
N THR A 69 -14.01 -2.29 11.89
CA THR A 69 -13.63 -3.63 11.43
C THR A 69 -14.36 -4.02 10.15
N GLN A 70 -15.66 -3.74 10.05
CA GLN A 70 -16.42 -4.00 8.83
C GLN A 70 -15.93 -3.15 7.66
N LEU A 71 -15.58 -1.88 7.91
CA LEU A 71 -15.00 -1.00 6.90
C LEU A 71 -13.68 -1.56 6.35
N GLN A 72 -12.80 -2.05 7.23
CA GLN A 72 -11.55 -2.70 6.81
C GLN A 72 -11.82 -3.93 5.93
N THR A 73 -12.79 -4.76 6.31
CA THR A 73 -13.22 -5.90 5.49
C THR A 73 -13.71 -5.45 4.12
N TYR A 74 -14.60 -4.47 4.04
CA TYR A 74 -15.13 -3.96 2.76
C TYR A 74 -14.04 -3.37 1.87
N LEU A 75 -13.08 -2.64 2.45
CA LEU A 75 -11.95 -2.11 1.70
C LEU A 75 -11.07 -3.21 1.12
N GLN A 76 -10.80 -4.26 1.89
CA GLN A 76 -10.02 -5.40 1.43
C GLN A 76 -10.76 -6.16 0.31
N GLU A 77 -12.03 -6.50 0.52
CA GLU A 77 -12.86 -7.20 -0.46
C GLU A 77 -12.95 -6.41 -1.78
N ARG A 78 -13.23 -5.10 -1.70
CA ARG A 78 -13.23 -4.21 -2.86
C ARG A 78 -11.89 -4.24 -3.59
N GLN A 79 -10.78 -4.15 -2.86
CA GLN A 79 -9.45 -4.13 -3.46
C GLN A 79 -9.15 -5.45 -4.19
N GLU A 80 -9.48 -6.59 -3.60
CA GLU A 80 -9.31 -7.92 -4.21
C GLU A 80 -10.12 -8.04 -5.50
N LEU A 81 -11.41 -7.66 -5.46
CA LEU A 81 -12.28 -7.66 -6.64
C LEU A 81 -11.75 -6.78 -7.76
N ILE A 82 -11.27 -5.56 -7.44
CA ILE A 82 -10.67 -4.66 -8.44
C ILE A 82 -9.40 -5.28 -9.03
N LEU A 83 -8.52 -5.85 -8.20
CA LEU A 83 -7.30 -6.48 -8.70
C LEU A 83 -7.62 -7.64 -9.64
N ASP A 84 -8.68 -8.39 -9.39
CA ASP A 84 -9.09 -9.49 -10.28
C ASP A 84 -9.66 -9.06 -11.62
N THR A 85 -10.01 -7.77 -11.78
CA THR A 85 -10.30 -7.21 -13.11
C THR A 85 -9.04 -7.04 -13.98
N PHE A 86 -7.84 -7.05 -13.37
CA PHE A 86 -6.60 -6.79 -14.08
C PHE A 86 -6.02 -8.03 -14.74
N HIS A 87 -5.44 -7.82 -15.91
CA HIS A 87 -4.51 -8.78 -16.50
C HIS A 87 -3.19 -8.83 -15.72
N ALA A 88 -2.46 -9.94 -15.84
CA ALA A 88 -1.20 -10.15 -15.11
C ALA A 88 -0.18 -9.01 -15.29
N ARG A 89 -0.08 -8.41 -16.49
CA ARG A 89 0.82 -7.27 -16.74
C ARG A 89 0.38 -6.01 -16.01
N GLN A 90 -0.93 -5.79 -15.88
CA GLN A 90 -1.51 -4.66 -15.16
C GLN A 90 -1.31 -4.84 -13.65
N LYS A 91 -1.50 -6.05 -13.10
CA LYS A 91 -1.18 -6.38 -11.69
C LYS A 91 0.26 -6.01 -11.33
N ARG A 92 1.24 -6.43 -12.15
CA ARG A 92 2.65 -6.05 -11.96
C ARG A 92 2.92 -4.55 -12.08
N LYS A 93 2.15 -3.84 -12.92
CA LYS A 93 2.29 -2.38 -13.05
C LYS A 93 1.68 -1.67 -11.83
N TRP A 94 0.55 -2.15 -11.36
CA TRP A 94 -0.11 -1.69 -10.16
C TRP A 94 0.79 -1.80 -8.93
N GLU A 95 1.41 -2.97 -8.72
CA GLU A 95 2.38 -3.19 -7.63
C GLU A 95 3.50 -2.14 -7.65
N LYS A 96 4.02 -1.81 -8.84
CA LYS A 96 5.04 -0.76 -8.99
C LYS A 96 4.53 0.62 -8.64
N ILE A 97 3.32 0.98 -9.10
CA ILE A 97 2.69 2.27 -8.78
C ILE A 97 2.54 2.39 -7.27
N VAL A 98 1.92 1.40 -6.62
CA VAL A 98 1.69 1.43 -5.16
C VAL A 98 2.99 1.47 -4.38
N SER A 99 4.02 0.72 -4.80
CA SER A 99 5.33 0.75 -4.15
C SER A 99 6.09 2.09 -4.28
N SER A 100 5.62 2.98 -5.16
CA SER A 100 6.25 4.27 -5.44
C SER A 100 5.50 5.48 -4.88
N LEU A 101 4.36 5.24 -4.21
CA LEU A 101 3.56 6.24 -3.50
C LEU A 101 4.00 6.31 -2.03
#